data_AF-A0A9X1SIL1-F1
#
_entry.id   AF-A0A9X1SIL1-F1
#
_cell.length_a   1.000
_cell.length_b   1.000
_cell.length_c   1.000
_cell.angle_alpha   90.00
_cell.angle_beta   90.00
_cell.angle_gamma   90.00
#
_symmetry.space_group_name_H-M   'P 1'
#
loop_
_entity.id
_entity.type
_entity.pdbx_description
1 polymer ?
#
loop_
_entity_poly.entity_id
_entity_poly.type
_entity_poly.pdbx_seq_one_letter_code
_entity_poly.pdbx_strand_id
1 'polypeptide(L)'
;MSTSRKNKLTCEETGSYLSLSAKPNPDKLHIVFSPSLGSLLSYATKEKGAPLTKGEVERILAKAPAIAVTKTQAIALRNDRGYEDIDPKRAYECWIEAQEEENDD
;
A
#
# COMPACT_ATOMS: atom_id res chain seq x y z
N MET A 1 -33.51 -9.39 -11.18
CA MET A 1 -32.27 -8.84 -11.78
C MET A 1 -31.65 -7.84 -10.81
N SER A 2 -30.51 -8.15 -10.19
CA SER A 2 -29.75 -7.20 -9.36
C SER A 2 -28.31 -7.69 -9.16
N THR A 3 -27.55 -7.71 -10.25
CA THR A 3 -26.12 -8.04 -10.25
C THR A 3 -25.36 -6.90 -10.89
N SER A 4 -25.19 -5.77 -10.18
CA SER A 4 -24.27 -4.71 -10.64
C SER A 4 -23.86 -3.70 -9.55
N ARG A 5 -23.58 -4.15 -8.31
CA ARG A 5 -22.83 -3.35 -7.32
C ARG A 5 -21.54 -4.00 -6.82
N LYS A 6 -21.33 -5.29 -7.08
CA LYS A 6 -20.21 -6.07 -6.51
C LYS A 6 -18.89 -5.97 -7.27
N ASN A 7 -18.84 -5.21 -8.38
CA ASN A 7 -17.70 -5.23 -9.31
C ASN A 7 -16.92 -3.92 -9.41
N LYS A 8 -17.22 -2.92 -8.57
CA LYS A 8 -16.44 -1.68 -8.48
C LYS A 8 -15.85 -1.55 -7.09
N LEU A 9 -14.77 -0.77 -6.98
CA LEU A 9 -14.18 -0.43 -5.69
C LEU A 9 -15.18 0.40 -4.88
N THR A 10 -15.39 0.03 -3.63
CA THR A 10 -16.29 0.74 -2.70
C THR A 10 -15.51 1.44 -1.60
N CYS A 11 -16.05 2.55 -1.09
CA CYS A 11 -15.43 3.26 0.02
C CYS A 11 -15.47 2.38 1.27
N GLU A 12 -14.41 2.45 2.06
CA GLU A 12 -14.15 1.65 3.27
C GLU A 12 -13.98 0.14 3.01
N GLU A 13 -13.86 -0.24 1.74
CA GLU A 13 -13.58 -1.62 1.37
C GLU A 13 -12.16 -2.02 1.74
N THR A 14 -12.04 -3.09 2.52
CA THR A 14 -10.76 -3.63 2.96
C THR A 14 -10.40 -4.91 2.20
N GLY A 15 -9.10 -5.14 2.02
CA GLY A 15 -8.60 -6.33 1.34
C GLY A 15 -7.11 -6.23 1.05
N SER A 16 -6.59 -7.14 0.23
CA SER A 16 -5.24 -6.99 -0.28
C SER A 16 -5.18 -5.91 -1.36
N TYR A 17 -4.05 -5.21 -1.47
CA TYR A 17 -3.84 -4.20 -2.50
C TYR A 17 -4.11 -4.72 -3.91
N LEU A 18 -3.67 -5.94 -4.24
CA LEU A 18 -3.95 -6.53 -5.56
C LEU A 18 -5.46 -6.68 -5.80
N SER A 19 -6.22 -7.11 -4.79
CA SER A 19 -7.67 -7.28 -4.90
C SER A 19 -8.42 -5.96 -5.05
N LEU A 20 -7.97 -4.91 -4.37
CA LEU A 20 -8.59 -3.59 -4.43
C LEU A 20 -8.21 -2.84 -5.71
N SER A 21 -6.94 -2.83 -6.08
CA SER A 21 -6.42 -2.12 -7.26
C SER A 21 -6.91 -2.72 -8.59
N ALA A 22 -7.26 -4.01 -8.61
CA ALA A 22 -7.86 -4.65 -9.78
C ALA A 22 -9.32 -4.23 -10.05
N LYS A 23 -9.98 -3.57 -9.08
CA LYS A 23 -11.39 -3.17 -9.23
C LYS A 23 -11.51 -1.85 -9.98
N PRO A 24 -12.50 -1.71 -10.89
CA PRO A 24 -12.89 -0.42 -11.46
C PRO A 24 -13.09 0.64 -10.37
N ASN A 25 -12.45 1.78 -10.54
CA ASN A 25 -12.47 2.90 -9.58
C ASN A 25 -13.08 4.18 -10.20
N PRO A 26 -14.40 4.18 -10.52
CA PRO A 26 -15.06 5.35 -11.12
C PRO A 26 -15.12 6.54 -10.15
N ASP A 27 -15.15 6.25 -8.85
CA ASP A 27 -15.29 7.22 -7.77
C ASP A 27 -13.94 7.83 -7.34
N LYS A 28 -12.83 7.45 -8.02
CA LYS A 28 -11.46 7.93 -7.77
C LYS A 28 -11.05 7.82 -6.29
N LEU A 29 -11.38 6.69 -5.67
CA LEU A 29 -10.95 6.35 -4.32
C LEU A 29 -9.44 6.14 -4.27
N HIS A 30 -8.86 6.40 -3.11
CA HIS A 30 -7.47 6.17 -2.79
C HIS A 30 -7.32 4.88 -2.00
N ILE A 31 -6.38 4.02 -2.40
CA ILE A 31 -6.06 2.80 -1.64
C ILE A 31 -4.91 3.14 -0.70
N VAL A 32 -5.14 2.96 0.60
CA VAL A 32 -4.16 3.26 1.65
C VAL A 32 -3.83 1.96 2.38
N PHE A 33 -2.55 1.66 2.54
CA PHE A 33 -2.07 0.49 3.30
C PHE A 33 -2.29 0.71 4.79
N SER A 34 -2.76 -0.28 5.55
CA SER A 34 -2.80 -0.20 7.01
C SER A 34 -2.55 -1.59 7.61
N PRO A 35 -1.35 -1.88 8.16
CA PRO A 35 -0.21 -0.98 8.43
C PRO A 35 0.46 -0.41 7.16
N SER A 36 1.34 0.58 7.31
CA SER A 36 2.05 1.20 6.17
C SER A 36 2.88 0.17 5.40
N LEU A 37 3.04 0.40 4.09
CA LEU A 37 3.83 -0.49 3.25
C LEU A 37 5.30 -0.47 3.67
N GLY A 38 5.84 0.70 4.03
CA GLY A 38 7.20 0.81 4.58
C GLY A 38 7.41 -0.04 5.84
N SER A 39 6.46 -0.03 6.78
CA SER A 39 6.54 -0.88 7.98
C SER A 39 6.48 -2.38 7.65
N LEU A 40 5.67 -2.78 6.68
CA LEU A 40 5.59 -4.18 6.23
C LEU A 40 6.91 -4.65 5.59
N LEU A 41 7.53 -3.81 4.76
CA LEU A 41 8.80 -4.12 4.11
C LEU A 41 9.96 -4.13 5.12
N SER A 42 9.98 -3.18 6.07
CA SER A 42 10.96 -3.16 7.16
C SER A 42 10.86 -4.40 8.04
N TYR A 43 9.64 -4.79 8.42
CA TYR A 43 9.42 -6.02 9.17
C TYR A 43 9.89 -7.26 8.40
N ALA A 44 9.53 -7.38 7.12
CA ALA A 44 9.92 -8.51 6.28
C ALA A 44 11.45 -8.58 6.06
N THR A 45 12.13 -7.43 5.94
CA THR A 45 13.60 -7.37 5.82
C THR A 45 14.27 -7.87 7.10
N LYS A 46 13.76 -7.44 8.27
CA LYS A 46 14.25 -7.88 9.59
C LYS A 46 14.03 -9.37 9.80
N GLU A 47 12.85 -9.89 9.46
CA GLU A 47 12.53 -11.32 9.53
C GLU A 47 13.42 -12.17 8.60
N LYS A 48 13.70 -11.68 7.39
CA LYS A 48 14.58 -12.35 6.44
C LYS A 48 16.05 -12.29 6.87
N GLY A 49 16.46 -11.23 7.56
CA GLY A 49 17.86 -10.96 7.92
C GLY A 49 18.74 -10.56 6.72
N ALA A 50 18.13 -10.20 5.59
CA ALA A 50 18.82 -9.79 4.37
C ALA A 50 17.93 -8.85 3.54
N PRO A 51 18.50 -8.01 2.65
CA PRO A 51 17.73 -7.14 1.78
C PRO A 51 16.65 -7.88 0.98
N LEU A 52 15.48 -7.23 0.84
CA LEU A 52 14.41 -7.74 -0.01
C LEU A 52 14.75 -7.54 -1.48
N THR A 53 14.49 -8.57 -2.27
CA THR A 53 14.55 -8.52 -3.73
C THR A 53 13.30 -7.82 -4.28
N LYS A 54 13.38 -7.30 -5.52
CA LYS A 54 12.23 -6.71 -6.21
C LYS A 54 10.98 -7.60 -6.20
N GLY A 55 11.15 -8.88 -6.50
CA GLY A 55 10.04 -9.84 -6.49
C GLY A 55 9.44 -10.09 -5.10
N GLU A 56 10.22 -9.95 -4.02
CA GLU A 56 9.69 -10.04 -2.66
C GLU A 56 8.88 -8.79 -2.30
N VAL A 57 9.40 -7.60 -2.62
CA VAL A 57 8.69 -6.34 -2.43
C VAL A 57 7.35 -6.34 -3.17
N GLU A 58 7.33 -6.75 -4.44
CA GLU A 58 6.12 -6.86 -5.25
C GLU A 58 5.12 -7.88 -4.67
N ARG A 59 5.60 -9.02 -4.14
CA ARG A 59 4.75 -10.02 -3.49
C ARG A 59 4.14 -9.51 -2.18
N ILE A 60 4.91 -8.78 -1.38
CA ILE A 60 4.43 -8.17 -0.14
C ILE A 60 3.40 -7.09 -0.47
N LEU A 61 3.71 -6.19 -1.41
CA LEU A 61 2.80 -5.17 -1.92
C LEU A 61 1.47 -5.78 -2.36
N ALA A 62 1.49 -6.81 -3.20
CA ALA A 62 0.27 -7.44 -3.71
C ALA A 62 -0.64 -7.98 -2.60
N LYS A 63 -0.07 -8.45 -1.50
CA LYS A 63 -0.78 -9.03 -0.36
C LYS A 63 -1.01 -8.05 0.78
N ALA A 64 -0.42 -6.86 0.73
CA ALA A 64 -0.46 -5.88 1.81
C ALA A 64 -1.92 -5.50 2.15
N PRO A 65 -2.30 -5.53 3.45
CA PRO A 65 -3.62 -5.08 3.88
C PRO A 65 -3.82 -3.61 3.54
N ALA A 66 -4.93 -3.32 2.89
CA ALA A 66 -5.26 -1.99 2.43
C ALA A 66 -6.75 -1.70 2.56
N ILE A 67 -7.09 -0.41 2.54
CA ILE A 67 -8.46 0.10 2.56
C ILE A 67 -8.64 1.13 1.45
N ALA A 68 -9.77 1.07 0.75
CA ALA A 68 -10.17 2.09 -0.21
C ALA A 68 -10.92 3.22 0.51
N VAL A 69 -10.47 4.46 0.37
CA VAL A 69 -11.04 5.61 1.07
C VAL A 69 -11.18 6.81 0.12
N THR A 70 -11.95 7.81 0.53
CA THR A 70 -12.00 9.08 -0.20
C THR A 70 -10.67 9.83 -0.12
N LYS A 71 -10.45 10.78 -1.03
CA LYS A 71 -9.26 11.66 -1.01
C LYS A 71 -9.08 12.37 0.34
N THR A 72 -10.16 12.88 0.93
CA THR A 72 -10.12 13.57 2.23
C THR A 72 -9.68 12.64 3.35
N GLN A 73 -10.21 11.41 3.38
CA GLN A 73 -9.79 10.39 4.35
C GLN A 73 -8.35 9.95 4.13
N ALA A 74 -7.89 9.78 2.89
CA ALA A 74 -6.50 9.46 2.60
C ALA A 74 -5.54 10.55 3.10
N ILE A 75 -5.90 11.83 2.94
CA ILE A 75 -5.13 12.96 3.48
C ILE A 75 -5.12 12.91 5.02
N ALA A 76 -6.27 12.65 5.65
CA ALA A 76 -6.36 12.54 7.11
C ALA A 76 -5.48 11.40 7.64
N LEU A 77 -5.55 10.21 7.03
CA LEU A 77 -4.73 9.04 7.39
C LEU A 77 -3.23 9.30 7.20
N ARG A 78 -2.84 10.01 6.14
CA ARG A 78 -1.44 10.40 5.93
C ARG A 78 -0.96 11.39 6.99
N ASN A 79 -1.78 12.40 7.29
CA ASN A 79 -1.43 13.41 8.30
C ASN A 79 -1.33 12.80 9.71
N ASP A 80 -2.21 11.85 10.04
CA ASP A 80 -2.18 11.10 11.30
C ASP A 80 -0.90 10.25 11.46
N ARG A 81 -0.42 9.66 10.36
CA ARG A 81 0.85 8.91 10.35
C ARG A 81 2.09 9.79 10.49
N GLY A 82 2.04 11.02 10.01
CA GLY A 82 3.15 11.98 10.09
C GLY A 82 4.25 11.78 9.03
N TYR A 83 4.11 10.82 8.11
CA TYR A 83 5.06 10.59 7.01
C TYR A 83 4.35 10.10 5.74
N GLU A 84 5.01 10.24 4.58
CA GLU A 84 4.53 9.68 3.32
C GLU A 84 4.88 8.19 3.23
N ASP A 85 3.91 7.37 2.85
CA ASP A 85 4.13 5.92 2.66
C ASP A 85 4.72 5.66 1.27
N ILE A 86 5.26 4.46 1.08
CA ILE A 86 5.89 4.03 -0.17
C ILE A 86 4.88 4.07 -1.33
N ASP A 87 5.26 4.70 -2.45
CA ASP A 87 4.44 4.71 -3.66
C ASP A 87 4.33 3.28 -4.21
N PRO A 88 3.12 2.68 -4.26
CA PRO A 88 2.96 1.32 -4.74
C PRO A 88 3.34 1.13 -6.21
N LYS A 89 3.40 2.19 -7.02
CA LYS A 89 3.85 2.12 -8.43
C LYS A 89 5.36 2.02 -8.58
N ARG A 90 6.10 2.47 -7.58
CA ARG A 90 7.57 2.48 -7.51
C ARG A 90 8.04 1.80 -6.23
N ALA A 91 7.31 0.76 -5.79
CA ALA A 91 7.45 0.23 -4.44
C ALA A 91 8.86 -0.26 -4.13
N TYR A 92 9.54 -0.86 -5.11
CA TYR A 92 10.91 -1.33 -4.95
C TYR A 92 11.90 -0.17 -4.92
N GLU A 93 11.77 0.78 -5.84
CA GLU A 93 12.66 1.93 -5.94
C GLU A 93 12.57 2.80 -4.67
N CYS A 94 11.36 3.15 -4.24
CA CYS A 94 11.13 3.90 -3.00
C CYS A 94 11.57 3.13 -1.75
N TRP A 95 11.50 1.80 -1.76
CA TRP A 95 12.02 0.98 -0.66
C TRP A 95 13.55 1.06 -0.57
N ILE A 96 14.27 1.00 -1.70
CA ILE A 96 15.72 1.14 -1.71
C ILE A 96 16.12 2.57 -1.31
N GLU A 97 15.47 3.60 -1.86
CA GLU A 97 15.68 5.01 -1.48
C GLU A 97 15.53 5.21 0.04
N ALA A 98 14.47 4.67 0.64
CA ALA A 98 14.23 4.76 2.08
C ALA A 98 15.27 3.98 2.93
N GLN A 99 15.87 2.93 2.39
CA GLN A 99 16.95 2.21 3.07
C GLN A 99 18.29 2.97 2.95
N GLU A 100 18.55 3.65 1.85
CA GLU A 100 19.75 4.48 1.69
C GLU A 100 19.73 5.67 2.65
N GLU A 101 18.60 6.35 2.80
CA GLU A 101 18.44 7.45 3.76
C GLU A 101 18.71 7.02 5.23
N GLU A 102 18.36 5.79 5.61
CA GLU A 102 18.58 5.27 6.97
C GLU A 102 20.06 4.89 7.22
N ASN A 103 20.88 4.72 6.19
CA ASN A 103 22.29 4.31 6.31
C ASN A 103 23.30 5.47 6.20
N ASP A 104 22.85 6.70 5.95
CA ASP A 104 23.70 7.91 5.82
C ASP A 104 23.84 8.72 7.14
N ASP A 105 23.37 8.20 8.28
CA ASP A 105 23.59 8.70 9.65
C ASP A 105 24.64 7.87 10.43
#